data_AF-A0A0C9MEY9-F1
#
_entry.id   AF-A0A0C9MEY9-F1
#
_cell.length_a   1.000
_cell.length_b   1.000
_cell.length_c   1.000
_cell.angle_alpha   90.00
_cell.angle_beta   90.00
_cell.angle_gamma   90.00
#
_symmetry.space_group_name_H-M   'P 1'
#
loop_
_entity.id
_entity.type
_entity.pdbx_description
1 polymer ?
#
loop_
_entity_poly.entity_id
_entity_poly.type
_entity_poly.pdbx_seq_one_letter_code
_entity_poly.pdbx_strand_id
1 'polypeptide(L)'
;MGCFGYAFFGYPIIAALVDTVILRVLAHRKDLYGRQKIGVPIGFATSVFLTGFLTEKLDSLYALFIVFTVYCLAFVVTLSVVDINPHYYEPVVEEEEEVDDTYGSMSPNSNNTSGNVEQVAAVVIEDVNDGIRVTPDPSMWHLLQEPEAVQFFTFMTTMGFAIAVVQAFLYLFMENDLHASSFLVGLFGPLGSITEIIVFFFFKQVLHRLGARRMLAVAQGIIIYRCLTYIVCAQITWGAYLATATQVLHGVGFSMTWSAAALQADQIAPPNLKSRAQGLLNMAFNGLGSGIGALVGGFVYERWGSTVMWAVVAVLAAVSIVLYTSNFVLRIVFLPLSNLVKKHTQLEE
;
A
#
# COMPACT_ATOMS: atom_id res chain seq x y z
N MET A 1 8.18 16.54 19.63
CA MET A 1 7.35 15.33 19.87
C MET A 1 6.00 15.35 19.15
N GLY A 2 5.37 16.49 18.88
CA GLY A 2 4.09 16.55 18.13
C GLY A 2 4.16 16.04 16.68
N CYS A 3 5.20 16.39 15.93
CA CYS A 3 5.41 15.89 14.56
C CYS A 3 5.69 14.38 14.51
N PHE A 4 6.27 13.82 15.58
CA PHE A 4 6.52 12.39 15.70
C PHE A 4 5.21 11.61 15.82
N GLY A 5 4.28 12.06 16.67
CA GLY A 5 2.94 11.46 16.79
C GLY A 5 2.09 11.60 15.52
N TYR A 6 2.16 12.75 14.84
CA TYR A 6 1.44 12.96 13.58
C TYR A 6 1.98 12.09 12.42
N ALA A 7 3.30 11.93 12.32
CA ALA A 7 3.91 11.03 11.34
C ALA A 7 3.62 9.54 11.63
N PHE A 8 3.57 9.15 12.91
CA PHE A 8 3.28 7.77 13.32
C PHE A 8 1.80 7.39 13.23
N PHE A 9 0.87 8.31 13.49
CA PHE A 9 -0.55 7.99 13.62
C PHE A 9 -1.44 8.77 12.63
N GLY A 10 -1.17 10.04 12.32
CA GLY A 10 -2.08 10.90 11.55
C GLY A 10 -2.22 10.51 10.07
N TYR A 11 -1.11 10.57 9.33
CA TYR A 11 -1.11 10.22 7.90
C TYR A 11 -1.43 8.74 7.63
N PRO A 12 -0.89 7.77 8.42
CA PRO A 12 -1.26 6.35 8.33
C PRO A 12 -2.75 6.05 8.44
N ILE A 13 -3.47 6.71 9.36
CA ILE A 13 -4.89 6.43 9.61
C ILE A 13 -5.76 6.89 8.44
N ILE A 14 -5.54 8.10 7.94
CA ILE A 14 -6.34 8.66 6.83
C ILE A 14 -6.11 7.84 5.56
N ALA A 15 -4.85 7.51 5.24
CA ALA A 15 -4.53 6.69 4.07
C ALA A 15 -5.15 5.27 4.17
N ALA A 16 -5.04 4.63 5.34
CA ALA A 16 -5.61 3.30 5.57
C ALA A 16 -7.14 3.27 5.42
N LEU A 17 -7.84 4.29 5.91
CA LEU A 17 -9.29 4.39 5.79
C LEU A 17 -9.72 4.57 4.33
N VAL A 18 -9.06 5.46 3.60
CA VAL A 18 -9.33 5.66 2.17
C VAL A 18 -9.13 4.36 1.39
N ASP A 19 -8.03 3.64 1.64
CA ASP A 19 -7.76 2.38 0.95
C ASP A 19 -8.75 1.26 1.30
N THR A 20 -9.17 1.20 2.56
CA THR A 20 -10.22 0.29 2.99
C THR A 20 -11.54 0.58 2.28
N VAL A 21 -11.95 1.86 2.22
CA VAL A 21 -13.21 2.26 1.57
C VAL A 21 -13.15 1.96 0.08
N ILE A 22 -12.05 2.30 -0.61
CA ILE A 22 -11.87 2.00 -2.03
C ILE A 22 -12.01 0.49 -2.27
N LEU A 23 -11.32 -0.35 -1.50
CA LEU A 23 -11.36 -1.80 -1.71
C LEU A 23 -12.72 -2.41 -1.35
N ARG A 24 -13.44 -1.84 -0.38
CA ARG A 24 -14.82 -2.23 -0.07
C ARG A 24 -15.79 -1.87 -1.20
N VAL A 25 -15.72 -0.64 -1.71
CA VAL A 25 -16.55 -0.17 -2.84
C VAL A 25 -16.28 -0.97 -4.10
N LEU A 26 -15.03 -1.35 -4.34
CA LEU A 26 -14.66 -2.15 -5.51
C LEU A 26 -15.10 -3.61 -5.42
N ALA A 27 -15.36 -4.15 -4.22
CA ALA A 27 -15.78 -5.53 -3.99
C ALA A 27 -14.99 -6.56 -4.82
N HIS A 28 -15.59 -7.14 -5.86
CA HIS A 28 -15.00 -8.14 -6.77
C HIS A 28 -14.04 -7.51 -7.80
N ARG A 29 -14.21 -6.21 -8.11
CA ARG A 29 -13.50 -5.44 -9.14
C ARG A 29 -12.26 -4.71 -8.61
N LYS A 30 -11.48 -5.39 -7.76
CA LYS A 30 -10.23 -4.83 -7.18
C LYS A 30 -9.14 -4.56 -8.22
N ASP A 31 -9.28 -5.11 -9.42
CA ASP A 31 -8.46 -4.79 -10.59
C ASP A 31 -8.57 -3.31 -11.02
N LEU A 32 -9.65 -2.62 -10.64
CA LEU A 32 -9.84 -1.19 -10.88
C LEU A 32 -9.20 -0.28 -9.82
N TYR A 33 -8.55 -0.85 -8.80
CA TYR A 33 -7.94 -0.10 -7.70
C TYR A 33 -7.01 1.02 -8.20
N GLY A 34 -6.19 0.74 -9.21
CA GLY A 34 -5.29 1.73 -9.80
C GLY A 34 -6.02 2.96 -10.34
N ARG A 35 -7.21 2.82 -10.95
CA ARG A 35 -8.00 3.97 -11.45
C ARG A 35 -8.44 4.91 -10.34
N GLN A 36 -8.71 4.38 -9.16
CA GLN A 36 -9.06 5.18 -7.98
C GLN A 36 -7.85 5.93 -7.42
N LYS A 37 -6.65 5.35 -7.57
CA LYS A 37 -5.39 5.96 -7.09
C LYS A 37 -4.75 6.98 -8.03
N ILE A 38 -5.15 7.06 -9.31
CA ILE A 38 -4.59 8.04 -10.27
C ILE A 38 -4.68 9.49 -9.77
N GLY A 39 -5.70 9.84 -8.98
CA GLY A 39 -5.85 11.18 -8.42
C GLY A 39 -4.70 11.59 -7.48
N VAL A 40 -4.03 10.62 -6.83
CA VAL A 40 -2.96 10.86 -5.86
C VAL A 40 -1.73 11.53 -6.49
N PRO A 41 -1.08 10.96 -7.52
CA PRO A 41 0.07 11.61 -8.16
C PRO A 41 -0.29 12.93 -8.85
N ILE A 42 -1.53 13.11 -9.33
CA ILE A 42 -1.99 14.38 -9.91
C ILE A 42 -2.04 15.47 -8.83
N GLY A 43 -2.64 15.16 -7.67
CA GLY A 43 -2.69 16.07 -6.52
C GLY A 43 -1.28 16.42 -6.02
N PHE A 44 -0.40 15.42 -5.90
CA PHE A 44 0.98 15.63 -5.51
C PHE A 44 1.73 16.53 -6.51
N ALA A 45 1.70 16.22 -7.80
CA ALA A 45 2.39 17.00 -8.84
C ALA A 45 1.90 18.46 -8.88
N THR A 46 0.58 18.67 -8.83
CA THR A 46 -0.01 20.01 -8.81
C THR A 46 0.38 20.78 -7.55
N SER A 47 0.39 20.14 -6.38
CA SER A 47 0.77 20.80 -5.12
C SER A 47 2.24 21.20 -5.09
N VAL A 48 3.14 20.32 -5.54
CA VAL A 48 4.59 20.59 -5.63
C VAL A 48 4.86 21.73 -6.60
N PHE A 49 4.24 21.70 -7.79
CA PHE A 49 4.39 22.74 -8.79
C PHE A 49 3.90 24.11 -8.27
N LEU A 50 2.68 24.14 -7.68
CA LEU A 50 2.10 25.38 -7.18
C LEU A 50 2.89 25.95 -6.00
N THR A 51 3.39 25.07 -5.13
CA THR A 51 4.26 25.44 -4.01
C THR A 51 5.57 26.05 -4.52
N GLY A 52 6.25 25.40 -5.47
CA GLY A 52 7.49 25.93 -6.04
C GLY A 52 7.29 27.30 -6.69
N PHE A 53 6.26 27.42 -7.54
CA PHE A 53 5.94 28.66 -8.24
C PHE A 53 5.58 29.82 -7.28
N LEU A 54 4.77 29.56 -6.25
CA LEU A 54 4.45 30.59 -5.26
C LEU A 54 5.64 30.95 -4.38
N THR A 55 6.48 29.98 -4.02
CA THR A 55 7.67 30.23 -3.19
C THR A 55 8.65 31.14 -3.92
N GLU A 56 8.89 30.90 -5.22
CA GLU A 56 9.75 31.75 -6.05
C GLU A 56 9.15 33.15 -6.24
N LYS A 57 7.84 33.24 -6.49
CA LYS A 57 7.17 34.53 -6.73
C LYS A 57 7.06 35.40 -5.47
N LEU A 58 6.88 34.79 -4.30
CA LEU A 58 6.67 35.48 -3.03
C LEU A 58 7.96 35.62 -2.22
N ASP A 59 9.07 35.03 -2.67
CA ASP A 59 10.36 34.92 -1.95
C ASP A 59 10.18 34.51 -0.48
N SER A 60 9.24 33.58 -0.23
CA SER A 60 8.82 33.25 1.12
C SER A 60 8.26 31.84 1.24
N LEU A 61 8.70 31.14 2.29
CA LEU A 61 8.17 29.83 2.69
C LEU A 61 6.70 29.88 3.12
N TYR A 62 6.12 31.07 3.35
CA TYR A 62 4.69 31.20 3.63
C TYR A 62 3.79 30.72 2.48
N ALA A 63 4.34 30.64 1.25
CA ALA A 63 3.70 30.02 0.10
C ALA A 63 3.15 28.61 0.39
N LEU A 64 3.86 27.80 1.19
CA LEU A 64 3.45 26.45 1.58
C LEU A 64 2.09 26.46 2.30
N PHE A 65 1.91 27.37 3.25
CA PHE A 65 0.66 27.48 4.02
C PHE A 65 -0.50 27.98 3.16
N ILE A 66 -0.22 28.87 2.21
CA ILE A 66 -1.23 29.35 1.25
C ILE A 66 -1.71 28.19 0.38
N VAL A 67 -0.80 27.44 -0.24
CA VAL A 67 -1.14 26.29 -1.07
C VAL A 67 -1.93 25.27 -0.26
N PHE A 68 -1.44 24.89 0.93
CA PHE A 68 -2.15 23.97 1.81
C PHE A 68 -3.58 24.43 2.14
N THR A 69 -3.77 25.70 2.47
CA THR A 69 -5.08 26.29 2.76
C THR A 69 -6.02 26.20 1.55
N VAL A 70 -5.53 26.49 0.34
CA VAL A 70 -6.31 26.38 -0.90
C VAL A 70 -6.76 24.93 -1.14
N TYR A 71 -5.88 23.94 -0.96
CA TYR A 71 -6.25 22.53 -1.11
C TYR A 71 -7.28 22.09 -0.05
N CYS A 72 -7.14 22.52 1.20
CA CYS A 72 -8.12 22.24 2.24
C CYS A 72 -9.48 22.86 1.92
N LEU A 73 -9.53 24.10 1.44
CA LEU A 73 -10.78 24.76 1.04
C LEU A 73 -11.42 24.05 -0.16
N ALA A 74 -10.62 23.69 -1.17
CA ALA A 74 -11.10 22.94 -2.33
C ALA A 74 -11.69 21.58 -1.92
N PHE A 75 -11.06 20.89 -0.95
CA PHE A 75 -11.59 19.66 -0.39
C PHE A 75 -12.93 19.87 0.33
N VAL A 76 -13.05 20.91 1.17
CA VAL A 76 -14.32 21.24 1.85
C VAL A 76 -15.43 21.59 0.85
N VAL A 77 -15.13 22.36 -0.19
CA VAL A 77 -16.09 22.68 -1.27
C VAL A 77 -16.50 21.42 -2.01
N THR A 78 -15.57 20.51 -2.26
CA THR A 78 -15.90 19.21 -2.90
C THR A 78 -16.86 18.42 -2.02
N LEU A 79 -16.62 18.35 -0.71
CA LEU A 79 -17.54 17.68 0.23
C LEU A 79 -18.91 18.35 0.31
N SER A 80 -19.01 19.67 0.10
CA SER A 80 -20.29 20.37 0.14
C SER A 80 -21.10 20.26 -1.16
N VAL A 81 -20.44 19.93 -2.28
CA VAL A 81 -21.07 19.80 -3.61
C VAL A 81 -21.35 18.34 -3.97
N VAL A 82 -20.55 17.40 -3.47
CA VAL A 82 -20.71 15.97 -3.72
C VAL A 82 -21.75 15.41 -2.76
N ASP A 83 -22.82 14.84 -3.30
CA ASP A 83 -23.80 14.10 -2.51
C ASP A 83 -23.15 12.83 -1.96
N ILE A 84 -22.89 12.80 -0.65
CA ILE A 84 -22.29 11.65 0.07
C ILE A 84 -23.38 10.63 0.40
N ASN A 85 -24.27 10.35 -0.55
CA ASN A 85 -25.19 9.23 -0.44
C ASN A 85 -24.47 7.98 -0.96
N PRO A 86 -24.13 7.01 -0.09
CA PRO A 86 -23.51 5.79 -0.55
C PRO A 86 -24.51 5.04 -1.44
N HIS A 87 -24.22 4.96 -2.74
CA HIS A 87 -24.88 4.00 -3.60
C HIS A 87 -24.51 2.60 -3.07
N TYR A 88 -25.45 1.96 -2.38
CA TYR A 88 -25.35 0.54 -2.06
C TYR A 88 -25.29 -0.21 -3.38
N TYR A 89 -24.11 -0.76 -3.70
CA TYR A 89 -24.03 -1.80 -4.70
C TYR A 89 -24.71 -3.04 -4.10
N GLU A 90 -25.82 -3.47 -4.69
CA GLU A 90 -26.36 -4.79 -4.42
C GLU A 90 -25.27 -5.82 -4.73
N PRO A 91 -25.03 -6.80 -3.85
CA PRO A 91 -24.13 -7.90 -4.17
C PRO A 91 -24.65 -8.56 -5.44
N VAL A 92 -23.79 -8.71 -6.45
CA VAL A 92 -24.11 -9.49 -7.64
C VAL A 92 -24.37 -10.90 -7.16
N VAL A 93 -25.64 -11.33 -7.20
CA VAL A 93 -26.00 -12.74 -7.07
C VAL A 93 -25.32 -13.42 -8.25
N GLU A 94 -24.31 -14.24 -7.98
CA GLU A 94 -23.82 -15.17 -8.97
C GLU A 94 -25.01 -16.06 -9.33
N GLU A 95 -25.58 -15.89 -10.53
CA GLU A 95 -26.40 -16.93 -11.12
C GLU A 95 -25.49 -18.16 -11.16
N GLU A 96 -25.81 -19.17 -10.34
CA GLU A 96 -25.22 -20.49 -10.46
C GLU A 96 -25.36 -20.87 -11.94
N GLU A 97 -24.24 -20.98 -12.66
CA GLU A 97 -24.25 -21.63 -13.97
C GLU A 97 -24.84 -23.03 -13.72
N GLU A 98 -26.09 -23.24 -14.15
CA GLU A 98 -26.73 -24.56 -14.19
C GLU A 98 -25.78 -25.50 -14.92
N VAL A 99 -25.10 -26.35 -14.16
CA VAL A 99 -24.45 -27.54 -14.69
C VAL A 99 -25.58 -28.43 -15.17
N ASP A 100 -25.70 -28.56 -16.50
CA ASP A 100 -26.61 -29.45 -17.20
C ASP A 100 -26.37 -30.92 -16.77
N ASP A 101 -27.02 -31.33 -15.68
CA ASP A 101 -27.07 -32.71 -15.21
C ASP A 101 -28.04 -33.55 -16.08
N THR A 102 -27.67 -33.73 -17.34
CA THR A 102 -28.30 -34.74 -18.19
C THR A 102 -27.74 -36.14 -17.84
N TYR A 103 -28.15 -36.74 -16.72
CA TYR A 103 -28.25 -38.20 -16.54
C TYR A 103 -29.27 -38.53 -15.43
N GLY A 104 -30.38 -39.12 -15.84
CA GLY A 104 -31.62 -39.14 -15.06
C GLY A 104 -31.66 -40.07 -13.85
N SER A 105 -32.63 -39.79 -12.99
CA SER A 105 -33.41 -40.80 -12.28
C SER A 105 -34.82 -40.27 -11.97
N MET A 106 -35.79 -41.18 -12.01
CA MET A 106 -37.23 -41.00 -11.99
C MET A 106 -37.80 -40.39 -10.70
N SER A 107 -38.72 -39.41 -10.86
CA SER A 107 -40.09 -39.22 -10.27
C SER A 107 -40.41 -39.60 -8.80
N PRO A 108 -41.50 -39.07 -8.15
CA PRO A 108 -42.62 -38.31 -8.73
C PRO A 108 -43.14 -37.08 -7.92
N ASN A 109 -43.54 -36.07 -8.69
CA ASN A 109 -44.85 -35.39 -8.68
C ASN A 109 -45.46 -34.95 -7.32
N SER A 110 -45.57 -33.64 -7.11
CA SER A 110 -46.72 -33.04 -6.42
C SER A 110 -47.12 -31.70 -7.07
N ASN A 111 -48.42 -31.59 -7.30
CA ASN A 111 -49.09 -30.63 -8.17
C ASN A 111 -49.19 -29.22 -7.58
N ASN A 112 -49.15 -28.23 -8.48
CA ASN A 112 -49.93 -26.99 -8.55
C ASN A 112 -50.64 -26.49 -7.28
N THR A 113 -50.35 -25.26 -6.88
CA THR A 113 -51.43 -24.28 -6.63
C THR A 113 -50.94 -22.85 -6.86
N SER A 114 -51.60 -22.17 -7.79
CA SER A 114 -51.50 -20.73 -8.03
C SER A 114 -52.34 -19.99 -6.99
N GLY A 115 -51.80 -18.94 -6.38
CA GLY A 115 -52.55 -18.06 -5.47
C GLY A 115 -51.73 -16.85 -5.05
N ASN A 116 -52.09 -15.68 -5.58
CA ASN A 116 -51.65 -14.36 -5.13
C ASN A 116 -51.95 -14.18 -3.63
N VAL A 117 -51.06 -13.55 -2.86
CA VAL A 117 -51.33 -12.46 -1.90
C VAL A 117 -49.97 -11.92 -1.39
N GLU A 118 -49.90 -10.59 -1.29
CA GLU A 118 -48.89 -9.80 -0.57
C GLU A 118 -48.57 -10.34 0.85
N GLN A 119 -47.30 -10.58 1.16
CA GLN A 119 -46.77 -10.54 2.54
C GLN A 119 -45.25 -10.38 2.45
N VAL A 120 -44.72 -9.20 2.77
CA VAL A 120 -44.16 -8.88 4.10
C VAL A 120 -43.08 -9.88 4.50
N ALA A 121 -41.83 -9.41 4.44
CA ALA A 121 -40.70 -9.81 5.29
C ALA A 121 -40.65 -11.29 5.70
N ALA A 122 -40.10 -12.14 4.85
CA ALA A 122 -39.45 -13.36 5.30
C ALA A 122 -37.95 -13.06 5.44
N VAL A 123 -37.59 -12.55 6.62
CA VAL A 123 -36.28 -12.88 7.20
C VAL A 123 -36.19 -14.40 7.11
N VAL A 124 -35.22 -14.93 6.37
CA VAL A 124 -34.85 -16.33 6.51
C VAL A 124 -34.22 -16.45 7.89
N ILE A 125 -35.07 -16.62 8.90
CA ILE A 125 -34.70 -17.28 10.13
C ILE A 125 -34.71 -18.76 9.73
N GLU A 126 -33.56 -19.26 9.30
CA GLU A 126 -33.28 -20.68 9.51
C GLU A 126 -33.30 -20.88 11.02
N ASP A 127 -34.39 -21.47 11.50
CA ASP A 127 -34.57 -21.89 12.87
C ASP A 127 -33.72 -23.16 13.09
N VAL A 128 -32.39 -22.98 13.09
CA VAL A 128 -31.45 -23.96 13.63
C VAL A 128 -31.12 -23.51 15.04
N ASN A 129 -31.75 -24.20 15.99
CA ASN A 129 -31.41 -24.20 17.40
C ASN A 129 -30.01 -24.78 17.63
N ASP A 130 -28.99 -24.07 17.16
CA ASP A 130 -27.61 -24.19 17.60
C ASP A 130 -27.25 -22.82 18.18
N GLY A 131 -27.04 -22.76 19.50
CA GLY A 131 -26.77 -21.53 20.21
C GLY A 131 -25.75 -20.68 19.44
N ILE A 132 -26.09 -19.41 19.20
CA ILE A 132 -25.25 -18.45 18.49
C ILE A 132 -23.86 -18.50 19.13
N ARG A 133 -22.95 -19.27 18.54
CA ARG A 133 -21.53 -19.17 18.82
C ARG A 133 -21.14 -17.85 18.18
N VAL A 134 -21.27 -16.78 18.95
CA VAL A 134 -20.50 -15.56 18.72
C VAL A 134 -19.05 -16.00 18.87
N THR A 135 -18.44 -16.47 17.79
CA THR A 135 -17.01 -16.67 17.77
C THR A 135 -16.41 -15.30 18.06
N PRO A 136 -15.51 -15.18 19.06
CA PRO A 136 -14.88 -13.91 19.35
C PRO A 136 -14.31 -13.34 18.06
N ASP A 137 -14.64 -12.09 17.73
CA ASP A 137 -14.08 -11.41 16.57
C ASP A 137 -12.56 -11.62 16.62
N PRO A 138 -11.94 -12.30 15.62
CA PRO A 138 -10.52 -12.58 15.67
C PRO A 138 -9.76 -11.29 15.95
N SER A 139 -9.00 -11.27 17.05
CA SER A 139 -8.20 -10.12 17.40
C SER A 139 -7.15 -9.87 16.33
N MET A 140 -6.62 -8.65 16.23
CA MET A 140 -5.46 -8.41 15.36
C MET A 140 -4.26 -9.29 15.69
N TRP A 141 -4.21 -9.73 16.93
CA TRP A 141 -3.24 -10.70 17.39
C TRP A 141 -3.27 -12.00 16.59
N HIS A 142 -4.46 -12.50 16.23
CA HIS A 142 -4.61 -13.71 15.42
C HIS A 142 -4.02 -13.54 14.02
N LEU A 143 -4.15 -12.34 13.42
CA LEU A 143 -3.50 -12.06 12.13
C LEU A 143 -1.98 -12.10 12.25
N LEU A 144 -1.43 -11.51 13.32
CA LEU A 144 0.02 -11.51 13.58
C LEU A 144 0.56 -12.88 14.00
N GLN A 145 -0.32 -13.84 14.29
CA GLN A 145 0.06 -15.23 14.49
C GLN A 145 0.16 -15.99 13.16
N GLU A 146 -0.33 -15.47 12.04
CA GLU A 146 -0.22 -16.16 10.75
C GLU A 146 1.15 -15.92 10.10
N PRO A 147 1.89 -16.97 9.71
CA PRO A 147 3.25 -16.86 9.20
C PRO A 147 3.33 -16.01 7.93
N GLU A 148 2.32 -16.07 7.07
CA GLU A 148 2.22 -15.27 5.84
C GLU A 148 2.04 -13.78 6.15
N ALA A 149 1.24 -13.45 7.16
CA ALA A 149 1.03 -12.07 7.60
C ALA A 149 2.32 -11.49 8.18
N VAL A 150 3.01 -12.23 9.06
CA VAL A 150 4.29 -11.79 9.64
C VAL A 150 5.34 -11.59 8.56
N GLN A 151 5.45 -12.52 7.61
CA GLN A 151 6.36 -12.39 6.47
C GLN A 151 6.05 -11.13 5.65
N PHE A 152 4.77 -10.89 5.33
CA PHE A 152 4.33 -9.72 4.58
C PHE A 152 4.61 -8.40 5.31
N PHE A 153 4.19 -8.26 6.57
CA PHE A 153 4.40 -7.00 7.32
C PHE A 153 5.87 -6.75 7.63
N THR A 154 6.67 -7.79 7.81
CA THR A 154 8.13 -7.67 7.93
C THR A 154 8.74 -7.15 6.63
N PHE A 155 8.34 -7.72 5.49
CA PHE A 155 8.76 -7.24 4.17
C PHE A 155 8.37 -5.76 3.96
N MET A 156 7.13 -5.39 4.28
CA MET A 156 6.65 -4.01 4.15
C MET A 156 7.39 -3.05 5.10
N THR A 157 7.79 -3.50 6.29
CA THR A 157 8.62 -2.71 7.21
C THR A 157 10.01 -2.45 6.63
N THR A 158 10.68 -3.48 6.10
CA THR A 158 12.00 -3.32 5.47
C THR A 158 11.92 -2.49 4.18
N MET A 159 10.84 -2.62 3.41
CA MET A 159 10.60 -1.80 2.23
C MET A 159 10.37 -0.33 2.60
N GLY A 160 9.58 -0.06 3.66
CA GLY A 160 9.39 1.28 4.21
C GLY A 160 10.70 1.91 4.67
N PHE A 161 11.55 1.15 5.35
CA PHE A 161 12.92 1.56 5.69
C PHE A 161 13.70 2.00 4.44
N ALA A 162 13.76 1.15 3.42
CA ALA A 162 14.54 1.41 2.22
C ALA A 162 14.04 2.65 1.46
N ILE A 163 12.71 2.77 1.31
CA ILE A 163 12.09 3.93 0.65
C ILE A 163 12.34 5.21 1.44
N ALA A 164 12.25 5.19 2.76
CA ALA A 164 12.49 6.37 3.58
C ALA A 164 13.94 6.86 3.49
N VAL A 165 14.91 5.95 3.51
CA VAL A 165 16.32 6.33 3.31
C VAL A 165 16.50 6.96 1.93
N VAL A 166 15.94 6.36 0.87
CA VAL A 166 16.03 6.95 -0.47
C VAL A 166 15.37 8.33 -0.52
N GLN A 167 14.17 8.51 0.02
CA GLN A 167 13.48 9.80 -0.05
C GLN A 167 14.17 10.89 0.79
N ALA A 168 14.68 10.55 1.98
CA ALA A 168 15.31 11.52 2.86
C ALA A 168 16.70 11.98 2.36
N PHE A 169 17.49 11.06 1.81
CA PHE A 169 18.90 11.32 1.52
C PHE A 169 19.21 11.52 0.03
N LEU A 170 18.29 11.24 -0.89
CA LEU A 170 18.55 11.43 -2.32
C LEU A 170 18.80 12.90 -2.67
N TYR A 171 18.08 13.84 -2.04
CA TYR A 171 18.36 15.27 -2.20
C TYR A 171 19.79 15.62 -1.75
N LEU A 172 20.16 15.20 -0.55
CA LEU A 172 21.50 15.45 0.02
C LEU A 172 22.61 14.83 -0.83
N PHE A 173 22.38 13.63 -1.36
CA PHE A 173 23.31 12.96 -2.27
C PHE A 173 23.50 13.74 -3.57
N MET A 174 22.42 14.25 -4.16
CA MET A 174 22.49 15.05 -5.38
C MET A 174 23.24 16.37 -5.15
N GLU A 175 22.99 17.05 -4.04
CA GLU A 175 23.62 18.34 -3.73
C GLU A 175 25.08 18.19 -3.27
N ASN A 176 25.32 17.33 -2.27
CA ASN A 176 26.61 17.25 -1.59
C ASN A 176 27.63 16.39 -2.34
N ASP A 177 27.19 15.27 -2.93
CA ASP A 177 28.11 14.29 -3.52
C ASP A 177 28.21 14.41 -5.04
N LEU A 178 27.11 14.81 -5.70
CA LEU A 178 27.07 14.96 -7.17
C LEU A 178 27.10 16.41 -7.64
N HIS A 179 27.02 17.38 -6.72
CA HIS A 179 26.98 18.82 -7.02
C HIS A 179 25.97 19.18 -8.12
N ALA A 180 24.81 18.51 -8.09
CA ALA A 180 23.76 18.66 -9.07
C ALA A 180 23.10 20.04 -8.96
N SER A 181 22.68 20.59 -10.09
CA SER A 181 21.90 21.83 -10.08
C SER A 181 20.51 21.60 -9.48
N SER A 182 19.94 22.65 -8.88
CA SER A 182 18.58 22.63 -8.34
C SER A 182 17.53 22.25 -9.39
N PHE A 183 17.80 22.52 -10.67
CA PHE A 183 16.95 22.09 -11.79
C PHE A 183 16.84 20.56 -11.88
N LEU A 184 17.95 19.83 -11.80
CA LEU A 184 17.93 18.35 -11.89
C LEU A 184 17.16 17.74 -10.73
N VAL A 185 17.35 18.28 -9.52
CA VAL A 185 16.60 17.87 -8.33
C VAL A 185 15.10 18.21 -8.47
N GLY A 186 14.77 19.37 -9.03
CA GLY A 186 13.40 19.80 -9.29
C GLY A 186 12.64 18.88 -10.25
N LEU A 187 13.33 18.16 -11.15
CA LEU A 187 12.72 17.16 -12.03
C LEU A 187 12.22 15.92 -11.29
N PHE A 188 12.58 15.72 -10.01
CA PHE A 188 12.25 14.50 -9.31
C PHE A 188 10.75 14.28 -9.11
N GLY A 189 10.03 15.36 -8.77
CA GLY A 189 8.58 15.34 -8.62
C GLY A 189 7.89 14.95 -9.93
N PRO A 190 8.05 15.72 -11.01
CA PRO A 190 7.43 15.42 -12.31
C PRO A 190 7.78 14.03 -12.85
N LEU A 191 9.06 13.63 -12.84
CA LEU A 191 9.49 12.33 -13.37
C LEU A 191 8.90 11.16 -12.58
N GLY A 192 8.81 11.29 -11.26
CA GLY A 192 8.12 10.31 -10.40
C GLY A 192 6.63 10.27 -10.70
N SER A 193 5.94 11.41 -10.63
CA SER A 193 4.48 11.46 -10.78
C SER A 193 3.99 11.02 -12.16
N ILE A 194 4.69 11.35 -13.24
CA ILE A 194 4.32 10.91 -14.60
C ILE A 194 4.34 9.39 -14.69
N THR A 195 5.39 8.74 -14.18
CA THR A 195 5.47 7.28 -14.24
C THR A 195 4.50 6.60 -13.28
N GLU A 196 4.20 7.22 -12.14
CA GLU A 196 3.13 6.75 -11.26
C GLU A 196 1.77 6.74 -11.97
N ILE A 197 1.41 7.84 -12.64
CA ILE A 197 0.14 7.94 -13.38
C ILE A 197 0.05 6.84 -14.44
N ILE A 198 1.13 6.61 -15.20
CA ILE A 198 1.16 5.57 -16.23
C ILE A 198 0.93 4.19 -15.60
N VAL A 199 1.62 3.85 -14.51
CA VAL A 199 1.49 2.53 -13.88
C VAL A 199 0.12 2.34 -13.23
N PHE A 200 -0.43 3.37 -12.58
CA PHE A 200 -1.79 3.30 -12.04
C PHE A 200 -2.85 3.16 -13.14
N PHE A 201 -2.66 3.82 -14.29
CA PHE A 201 -3.55 3.67 -15.45
C PHE A 201 -3.54 2.25 -16.00
N PHE A 202 -2.37 1.64 -16.14
CA PHE A 202 -2.20 0.25 -16.59
C PHE A 202 -2.22 -0.78 -15.45
N PHE A 203 -2.70 -0.39 -14.26
CA PHE A 203 -2.61 -1.22 -13.07
C PHE A 203 -3.26 -2.59 -13.24
N LYS A 204 -4.45 -2.65 -13.85
CA LYS A 204 -5.17 -3.90 -14.12
C LYS A 204 -4.30 -4.88 -14.93
N GLN A 205 -3.66 -4.38 -15.99
CA GLN A 205 -2.82 -5.17 -16.88
C GLN A 205 -1.55 -5.65 -16.15
N VAL A 206 -0.94 -4.78 -15.34
CA VAL A 206 0.23 -5.11 -14.52
C VAL A 206 -0.13 -6.18 -13.49
N LEU A 207 -1.26 -6.01 -12.78
CA LEU A 207 -1.76 -6.94 -11.78
C LEU A 207 -2.06 -8.31 -12.39
N HIS A 208 -2.72 -8.36 -13.55
CA HIS A 208 -3.06 -9.63 -14.21
C HIS A 208 -1.81 -10.40 -14.69
N ARG A 209 -0.76 -9.69 -15.12
CA ARG A 209 0.49 -10.33 -15.60
C ARG A 209 1.40 -10.79 -14.47
N LEU A 210 1.56 -9.97 -13.44
CA LEU A 210 2.54 -10.23 -12.37
C LEU A 210 1.90 -10.85 -11.12
N GLY A 211 0.68 -10.45 -10.79
CA GLY A 211 0.08 -10.69 -9.47
C GLY A 211 0.73 -9.86 -8.37
N ALA A 212 0.00 -9.61 -7.28
CA ALA A 212 0.43 -8.71 -6.21
C ALA A 212 1.79 -9.09 -5.60
N ARG A 213 2.01 -10.37 -5.29
CA ARG A 213 3.26 -10.86 -4.68
C ARG A 213 4.50 -10.58 -5.55
N ARG A 214 4.41 -10.79 -6.87
CA ARG A 214 5.55 -10.52 -7.77
C ARG A 214 5.73 -9.03 -8.02
N MET A 215 4.65 -8.24 -8.04
CA MET A 215 4.74 -6.77 -8.13
C MET A 215 5.57 -6.21 -6.98
N LEU A 216 5.36 -6.68 -5.75
CA LEU A 216 6.16 -6.28 -4.59
C LEU A 216 7.64 -6.67 -4.73
N ALA A 217 7.93 -7.89 -5.18
CA ALA A 217 9.30 -8.32 -5.43
C ALA A 217 10.01 -7.49 -6.51
N VAL A 218 9.32 -7.18 -7.62
CA VAL A 218 9.84 -6.32 -8.70
C VAL A 218 10.09 -4.90 -8.18
N ALA A 219 9.15 -4.32 -7.43
CA ALA A 219 9.29 -2.99 -6.86
C ALA A 219 10.47 -2.88 -5.89
N GLN A 220 10.70 -3.90 -5.06
CA GLN A 220 11.87 -3.97 -4.19
C GLN A 220 13.16 -4.18 -5.01
N GLY A 221 13.11 -4.94 -6.10
CA GLY A 221 14.22 -5.08 -7.05
C GLY A 221 14.60 -3.76 -7.71
N ILE A 222 13.62 -2.91 -8.03
CA ILE A 222 13.85 -1.55 -8.51
C ILE A 222 14.61 -0.72 -7.46
N ILE A 223 14.25 -0.83 -6.17
CA ILE A 223 14.96 -0.11 -5.10
C ILE A 223 16.43 -0.55 -5.04
N ILE A 224 16.70 -1.86 -5.09
CA ILE A 224 18.07 -2.40 -5.12
C ILE A 224 18.84 -1.81 -6.32
N TYR A 225 18.25 -1.89 -7.51
CA TYR A 225 18.85 -1.35 -8.73
C TYR A 225 19.18 0.14 -8.60
N ARG A 226 18.26 0.94 -8.03
CA ARG A 226 18.47 2.37 -7.80
C ARG A 226 19.63 2.62 -6.83
N CYS A 227 19.67 1.93 -5.69
CA CYS A 227 20.76 2.07 -4.72
C CYS A 227 22.12 1.69 -5.31
N LEU A 228 22.19 0.59 -6.07
CA LEU A 228 23.41 0.20 -6.79
C LEU A 228 23.81 1.24 -7.83
N THR A 229 22.84 1.82 -8.53
CA THR A 229 23.09 2.90 -9.48
C THR A 229 23.65 4.14 -8.78
N TYR A 230 23.15 4.51 -7.61
CA TYR A 230 23.67 5.65 -6.85
C TYR A 230 25.12 5.45 -6.39
N ILE A 231 25.50 4.23 -6.00
CA ILE A 231 26.90 3.88 -5.71
C ILE A 231 27.78 4.15 -6.91
N VAL A 232 27.33 3.78 -8.12
CA VAL A 232 28.05 4.06 -9.37
C VAL A 232 28.06 5.55 -9.69
N CYS A 233 26.93 6.25 -9.52
CA CYS A 233 26.82 7.69 -9.76
C CYS A 233 27.85 8.49 -8.97
N ALA A 234 28.13 8.09 -7.72
CA ALA A 234 29.11 8.75 -6.87
C ALA A 234 30.55 8.69 -7.42
N GLN A 235 30.83 7.81 -8.37
CA GLN A 235 32.16 7.59 -8.95
C GLN A 235 32.32 8.17 -10.36
N ILE A 236 31.26 8.74 -10.95
CA ILE A 236 31.26 9.21 -12.34
C ILE A 236 30.85 10.68 -12.44
N THR A 237 31.45 11.41 -13.37
CA THR A 237 31.26 12.87 -13.53
C THR A 237 29.86 13.28 -14.00
N TRP A 238 29.14 12.38 -14.69
CA TRP A 238 27.76 12.60 -15.14
C TRP A 238 26.72 11.93 -14.25
N GLY A 239 27.11 11.53 -13.03
CA GLY A 239 26.28 10.77 -12.08
C GLY A 239 24.95 11.46 -11.75
N ALA A 240 24.91 12.80 -11.71
CA ALA A 240 23.69 13.58 -11.45
C ALA A 240 22.61 13.32 -12.50
N TYR A 241 22.97 13.24 -13.78
CA TYR A 241 22.03 12.96 -14.87
C TYR A 241 21.49 11.54 -14.79
N LEU A 242 22.36 10.57 -14.49
CA LEU A 242 21.95 9.18 -14.31
C LEU A 242 21.01 9.02 -13.12
N ALA A 243 21.35 9.60 -11.97
CA ALA A 243 20.52 9.56 -10.77
C ALA A 243 19.14 10.19 -11.04
N THR A 244 19.10 11.31 -11.76
CA THR A 244 17.84 11.94 -12.19
C THR A 244 17.03 11.04 -13.13
N ALA A 245 17.66 10.41 -14.12
CA ALA A 245 16.99 9.48 -15.02
C ALA A 245 16.40 8.27 -14.28
N THR A 246 17.08 7.76 -13.25
CA THR A 246 16.56 6.64 -12.43
C THR A 246 15.32 7.00 -11.63
N GLN A 247 14.97 8.28 -11.48
CA GLN A 247 13.73 8.69 -10.83
C GLN A 247 12.48 8.21 -11.57
N VAL A 248 12.56 7.98 -12.89
CA VAL A 248 11.48 7.34 -13.66
C VAL A 248 11.09 5.99 -13.04
N LEU A 249 12.07 5.23 -12.55
CA LEU A 249 11.83 3.95 -11.89
C LEU A 249 11.20 4.10 -10.50
N HIS A 250 11.36 5.26 -9.84
CA HIS A 250 10.72 5.51 -8.55
C HIS A 250 9.21 5.37 -8.66
N GLY A 251 8.59 6.09 -9.61
CA GLY A 251 7.13 6.08 -9.73
C GLY A 251 6.59 4.72 -10.12
N VAL A 252 7.33 3.96 -10.93
CA VAL A 252 7.01 2.56 -11.26
C VAL A 252 7.03 1.69 -10.01
N GLY A 253 8.12 1.73 -9.24
CA GLY A 253 8.27 0.97 -8.01
C GLY A 253 7.20 1.35 -6.97
N PHE A 254 7.01 2.64 -6.73
CA PHE A 254 6.07 3.15 -5.73
C PHE A 254 4.62 2.75 -6.01
N SER A 255 4.17 2.89 -7.26
CA SER A 255 2.81 2.52 -7.67
C SER A 255 2.55 1.02 -7.54
N MET A 256 3.53 0.20 -7.92
CA MET A 256 3.46 -1.25 -7.74
C MET A 256 3.44 -1.63 -6.25
N THR A 257 4.31 -1.02 -5.44
CA THR A 257 4.38 -1.25 -4.00
C THR A 257 3.04 -0.97 -3.34
N TRP A 258 2.52 0.25 -3.49
CA TRP A 258 1.33 0.65 -2.76
C TRP A 258 0.11 -0.18 -3.16
N SER A 259 -0.10 -0.34 -4.47
CA SER A 259 -1.26 -1.08 -4.96
C SER A 259 -1.22 -2.54 -4.54
N ALA A 260 -0.10 -3.22 -4.77
CA ALA A 260 0.02 -4.63 -4.45
C ALA A 260 -0.02 -4.89 -2.93
N ALA A 261 0.56 -3.99 -2.13
CA ALA A 261 0.51 -4.10 -0.67
C ALA A 261 -0.91 -3.92 -0.14
N ALA A 262 -1.67 -2.92 -0.63
CA ALA A 262 -3.05 -2.71 -0.21
C ALA A 262 -3.93 -3.94 -0.55
N LEU A 263 -3.77 -4.50 -1.75
CA LEU A 263 -4.45 -5.73 -2.16
C LEU A 263 -4.08 -6.93 -1.29
N GLN A 264 -2.80 -7.12 -1.01
CA GLN A 264 -2.34 -8.26 -0.23
C GLN A 264 -2.75 -8.13 1.26
N ALA A 265 -2.70 -6.93 1.83
CA ALA A 265 -3.21 -6.68 3.18
C ALA A 265 -4.71 -6.96 3.28
N ASP A 266 -5.50 -6.63 2.25
CA ASP A 266 -6.94 -6.98 2.22
C ASP A 266 -7.20 -8.48 2.01
N GLN A 267 -6.33 -9.17 1.28
CA GLN A 267 -6.43 -10.62 1.04
C GLN A 267 -6.06 -11.47 2.26
N ILE A 268 -5.04 -11.07 3.02
CA ILE A 268 -4.59 -11.80 4.22
C ILE A 268 -5.55 -11.55 5.39
N ALA A 269 -6.25 -10.41 5.40
CA ALA A 269 -7.14 -10.05 6.50
C ALA A 269 -8.50 -10.78 6.43
N PRO A 270 -9.01 -11.32 7.56
CA PRO A 270 -10.39 -11.79 7.63
C PRO A 270 -11.38 -10.63 7.42
N PRO A 271 -12.63 -10.90 7.00
CA PRO A 271 -13.58 -9.87 6.57
C PRO A 271 -13.78 -8.71 7.55
N ASN A 272 -13.77 -9.00 8.86
CA ASN A 272 -13.93 -8.05 9.95
C ASN A 272 -12.66 -7.24 10.30
N LEU A 273 -11.48 -7.63 9.80
CA LEU A 273 -10.20 -6.98 10.11
C LEU A 273 -9.57 -6.23 8.95
N LYS A 274 -10.20 -6.19 7.77
CA LYS A 274 -9.66 -5.51 6.57
C LYS A 274 -9.18 -4.09 6.82
N SER A 275 -9.96 -3.29 7.55
CA SER A 275 -9.58 -1.90 7.90
C SER A 275 -8.36 -1.85 8.81
N ARG A 276 -8.32 -2.72 9.81
CA ARG A 276 -7.20 -2.80 10.76
C ARG A 276 -5.93 -3.30 10.06
N ALA A 277 -6.04 -4.19 9.08
CA ALA A 277 -4.91 -4.64 8.28
C ALA A 277 -4.32 -3.54 7.38
N GLN A 278 -5.15 -2.65 6.81
CA GLN A 278 -4.66 -1.45 6.11
C GLN A 278 -3.96 -0.47 7.05
N GLY A 279 -4.48 -0.32 8.27
CA GLY A 279 -3.83 0.45 9.34
C GLY A 279 -2.46 -0.14 9.71
N LEU A 280 -2.40 -1.46 9.88
CA LEU A 280 -1.17 -2.19 10.17
C LEU A 280 -0.15 -2.09 9.03
N LEU A 281 -0.60 -2.14 7.78
CA LEU A 281 0.23 -1.92 6.60
C LEU A 281 0.88 -0.53 6.63
N ASN A 282 0.08 0.50 6.88
CA ASN A 282 0.58 1.87 6.97
C ASN A 282 1.55 2.05 8.15
N MET A 283 1.23 1.46 9.30
CA MET A 283 2.12 1.48 10.47
C MET A 283 3.45 0.79 10.17
N ALA A 284 3.42 -0.38 9.52
CA ALA A 284 4.63 -1.12 9.14
C ALA A 284 5.50 -0.30 8.16
N PHE A 285 4.88 0.25 7.11
CA PHE A 285 5.60 0.93 6.03
C PHE A 285 5.95 2.40 6.35
N ASN A 286 4.94 3.23 6.60
CA ASN A 286 5.09 4.68 6.82
C ASN A 286 5.45 5.03 8.27
N GLY A 287 5.06 4.20 9.24
CA GLY A 287 5.39 4.41 10.65
C GLY A 287 6.76 3.84 11.01
N LEU A 288 6.78 2.56 11.38
CA LEU A 288 7.94 1.86 11.91
C LEU A 288 9.09 1.80 10.89
N GLY A 289 8.83 1.29 9.69
CA GLY A 289 9.85 1.13 8.65
C GLY A 289 10.50 2.46 8.30
N SER A 290 9.67 3.46 7.93
CA SER A 290 10.18 4.77 7.54
C SER A 290 10.86 5.53 8.69
N GLY A 291 10.32 5.44 9.92
CA GLY A 291 10.91 6.07 11.10
C GLY A 291 12.29 5.49 11.43
N ILE A 292 12.43 4.17 11.43
CA ILE A 292 13.74 3.51 11.64
C ILE A 292 14.69 3.85 10.48
N GLY A 293 14.19 3.83 9.24
CA GLY A 293 14.95 4.19 8.04
C GLY A 293 15.57 5.58 8.12
N ALA A 294 14.79 6.59 8.49
CA ALA A 294 15.30 7.95 8.64
C ALA A 294 16.41 8.06 9.70
N LEU A 295 16.22 7.42 10.87
CA LEU A 295 17.20 7.48 11.97
C LEU A 295 18.49 6.73 11.63
N VAL A 296 18.38 5.47 11.21
CA VAL A 296 19.54 4.63 10.88
C VAL A 296 20.23 5.16 9.63
N GLY A 297 19.48 5.58 8.61
CA GLY A 297 20.00 6.20 7.40
C GLY A 297 20.82 7.45 7.72
N GLY A 298 20.30 8.32 8.59
CA GLY A 298 21.04 9.52 9.03
C GLY A 298 22.32 9.20 9.76
N PHE A 299 22.28 8.25 10.71
CA PHE A 299 23.46 7.80 11.42
C PHE A 299 24.53 7.21 10.48
N VAL A 300 24.12 6.36 9.53
CA VAL A 300 25.05 5.75 8.58
C VAL A 300 25.63 6.79 7.61
N TYR A 301 24.80 7.72 7.12
CA TYR A 301 25.21 8.80 6.24
C TYR A 301 26.25 9.72 6.91
N GLU A 302 26.00 10.16 8.14
CA GLU A 302 26.91 11.04 8.88
C GLU A 302 28.26 10.37 9.16
N ARG A 303 28.26 9.06 9.48
CA ARG A 303 29.48 8.36 9.90
C ARG A 303 30.31 7.79 8.76
N TRP A 304 29.66 7.30 7.70
CA TRP A 304 30.30 6.55 6.62
C TRP A 304 29.95 7.05 5.20
N GLY A 305 29.14 8.11 5.08
CA GLY A 305 28.78 8.73 3.81
C GLY A 305 27.68 7.98 3.03
N SER A 306 27.30 8.57 1.90
CA SER A 306 26.20 8.09 1.06
C SER A 306 26.45 6.71 0.44
N THR A 307 27.66 6.44 -0.04
CA THR A 307 27.99 5.17 -0.71
C THR A 307 27.73 3.96 0.19
N VAL A 308 28.16 4.03 1.46
CA VAL A 308 27.94 2.96 2.44
C VAL A 308 26.46 2.84 2.78
N MET A 309 25.77 3.97 2.96
CA MET A 309 24.33 3.99 3.20
C MET A 309 23.55 3.31 2.05
N TRP A 310 23.86 3.63 0.79
CA TRP A 310 23.23 2.98 -0.37
C TRP A 310 23.50 1.47 -0.41
N ALA A 311 24.72 1.04 -0.07
CA ALA A 311 25.06 -0.38 0.00
C ALA A 311 24.27 -1.12 1.10
N VAL A 312 24.16 -0.51 2.29
CA VAL A 312 23.38 -1.07 3.41
C VAL A 312 21.92 -1.25 2.99
N VAL A 313 21.30 -0.25 2.36
CA VAL A 313 19.93 -0.34 1.86
C VAL A 313 19.78 -1.43 0.80
N ALA A 314 20.71 -1.51 -0.17
CA ALA A 314 20.68 -2.52 -1.22
C ALA A 314 20.77 -3.95 -0.65
N VAL A 315 21.66 -4.18 0.32
CA VAL A 315 21.82 -5.49 0.97
C VAL A 315 20.58 -5.85 1.78
N LEU A 316 20.06 -4.92 2.60
CA LEU A 316 18.83 -5.13 3.37
C LEU A 316 17.64 -5.44 2.47
N ALA A 317 17.47 -4.69 1.38
CA ALA A 317 16.42 -4.92 0.41
C ALA A 317 16.58 -6.28 -0.30
N ALA A 318 17.80 -6.67 -0.68
CA ALA A 318 18.07 -7.97 -1.29
C ALA A 318 17.73 -9.14 -0.35
N VAL A 319 18.16 -9.06 0.91
CA VAL A 319 17.80 -10.04 1.95
C VAL A 319 16.28 -10.09 2.11
N SER A 320 15.62 -8.93 2.19
CA SER A 320 14.17 -8.83 2.33
C SER A 320 13.41 -9.52 1.18
N ILE A 321 13.84 -9.36 -0.08
CA ILE A 321 13.25 -10.08 -1.23
C ILE A 321 13.37 -11.59 -1.06
N VAL A 322 14.56 -12.08 -0.68
CA VAL A 322 14.79 -13.52 -0.48
C VAL A 322 13.90 -14.05 0.63
N LEU A 323 13.80 -13.32 1.75
CA LEU A 323 12.94 -13.71 2.88
C LEU A 323 11.46 -13.75 2.48
N TYR A 324 11.01 -12.81 1.65
CA TYR A 324 9.60 -12.69 1.24
C TYR A 324 9.20 -13.67 0.13
N THR A 325 10.11 -13.98 -0.80
CA THR A 325 9.81 -14.87 -1.94
C THR A 325 10.04 -16.35 -1.64
N SER A 326 10.87 -16.67 -0.64
CA SER A 326 11.22 -18.05 -0.32
C SER A 326 10.18 -18.75 0.56
N ASN A 327 9.50 -19.75 0.00
CA ASN A 327 8.62 -20.66 0.76
C ASN A 327 9.39 -21.52 1.77
N PHE A 328 10.68 -21.76 1.53
CA PHE A 328 11.56 -22.47 2.47
C PHE A 328 11.79 -21.63 3.73
N VAL A 329 12.05 -20.34 3.57
CA VAL A 329 12.21 -19.41 4.70
C VAL A 329 10.91 -19.26 5.49
N LEU A 330 9.77 -19.18 4.79
CA LEU A 330 8.46 -19.19 5.46
C LEU A 330 8.33 -20.40 6.40
N ARG A 331 8.74 -21.58 5.93
CA ARG A 331 8.62 -22.81 6.71
C ARG A 331 9.60 -22.93 7.88
N ILE A 332 10.80 -22.36 7.76
CA ILE A 332 11.86 -22.53 8.76
C ILE A 332 11.93 -21.39 9.76
N VAL A 333 11.62 -20.17 9.34
CA VAL A 333 11.76 -18.98 10.19
C VAL A 333 10.38 -18.54 10.70
N PHE A 334 9.45 -18.29 9.78
CA PHE A 334 8.17 -17.67 10.14
C PHE A 334 7.18 -18.65 10.77
N LEU A 335 7.15 -19.91 10.34
CA LEU A 335 6.30 -20.94 10.96
C LEU A 335 6.67 -21.21 12.44
N PRO A 336 7.95 -21.48 12.80
CA PRO A 336 8.30 -21.65 14.21
C PRO A 336 8.07 -20.40 15.04
N LEU A 337 8.35 -19.21 14.50
CA LEU A 337 8.09 -17.95 15.18
C LEU A 337 6.60 -17.76 15.48
N SER A 338 5.74 -18.01 14.48
CA SER A 338 4.29 -18.03 14.62
C SER A 338 3.83 -19.02 15.71
N ASN A 339 4.37 -20.24 15.70
CA ASN A 339 4.03 -21.26 16.69
C ASN A 339 4.45 -20.87 18.12
N LEU A 340 5.60 -20.20 18.29
CA LEU A 340 6.03 -19.68 19.60
C LEU A 340 5.07 -18.61 20.12
N VAL A 341 4.64 -17.69 19.26
CA VAL A 341 3.68 -16.65 19.62
C VAL A 341 2.32 -17.26 19.98
N LYS A 342 1.83 -18.24 19.20
CA LYS A 342 0.60 -18.98 19.50
C LYS A 342 0.68 -19.69 20.86
N LYS A 343 1.81 -20.35 21.15
CA LYS A 343 2.04 -21.04 22.43
C LYS A 343 2.05 -20.10 23.63
N HIS A 344 2.66 -18.93 23.51
CA HIS A 344 2.65 -17.93 24.60
C HIS A 344 1.25 -17.39 24.89
N THR A 345 0.44 -17.19 23.84
CA THR A 345 -0.92 -16.66 24.00
C THR A 345 -1.84 -17.65 24.72
N GLN A 346 -1.69 -18.95 24.44
CA GLN A 346 -2.47 -20.01 25.10
C GLN A 346 -2.06 -20.29 26.55
N LEU A 347 -0.95 -19.73 27.03
CA LEU A 347 -0.51 -19.85 28.43
C LEU A 347 -0.98 -18.65 29.29
N GLU A 348 -1.49 -17.59 28.66
CA GLU A 348 -2.00 -16.38 29.33
C GLU A 348 -3.54 -16.34 29.41
N GLU A 349 -4.24 -17.19 28.64
CA GLU A 349 -5.67 -17.51 28.80
C GLU A 349 -5.87 -18.69 29.77
#